data_AF-A0A0A7LUR5-F1
#
_entry.id   AF-A0A0A7LUR5-F1
#
_cell.length_a   1.000
_cell.length_b   1.000
_cell.length_c   1.000
_cell.angle_alpha   90.00
_cell.angle_beta   90.00
_cell.angle_gamma   90.00
#
_symmetry.space_group_name_H-M   'P 1'
#
loop_
_entity.id
_entity.type
_entity.pdbx_description
1 polymer ?
#
loop_
_entity_poly.entity_id
_entity_poly.type
_entity_poly.pdbx_seq_one_letter_code
_entity_poly.pdbx_strand_id
1 'polypeptide(L)'
;MDTEITISGSNLGGITSVTIGGVTASGLVTTATNVKAIVPSGLAQGSAAVELSDGVTTYPAGDFMVTLAGISTPQLGSSTVCPGGSFSVTFQASGSYAATNSFSVELSDASGVFATTPPVIATLLNNNMTTSQTVTATMPAATPGGLNYKVRVVASNPVVQSLASAALAVSGVAIAPTTAQNLLTNENGATLTATEITPLTGGDSGCTPLPAEDPTRR
;
A
#
# COMPACT_ATOMS: atom_id res chain seq x y z
N MET A 1 -20.59 -4.72 3.01
CA MET A 1 -21.15 -4.58 4.37
C MET A 1 -21.55 -3.12 4.50
N ASP A 2 -22.79 -2.86 4.87
CA ASP A 2 -23.31 -1.51 4.98
C ASP A 2 -22.95 -0.94 6.35
N THR A 3 -22.57 0.33 6.41
CA THR A 3 -22.25 1.01 7.67
C THR A 3 -23.55 1.51 8.29
N GLU A 4 -23.89 1.04 9.50
CA GLU A 4 -25.05 1.52 10.27
C GLU A 4 -24.58 2.52 11.33
N ILE A 5 -25.32 3.62 11.48
CA ILE A 5 -25.23 4.52 12.63
C ILE A 5 -26.45 4.33 13.53
N THR A 6 -26.23 4.40 14.85
CA THR A 6 -27.31 4.41 15.84
C THR A 6 -27.27 5.72 16.61
N ILE A 7 -28.39 6.44 16.59
CA ILE A 7 -28.58 7.71 17.29
C ILE A 7 -29.53 7.43 18.46
N SER A 8 -29.04 7.60 19.69
CA SER A 8 -29.82 7.32 20.91
C SER A 8 -30.28 8.62 21.56
N GLY A 9 -31.49 8.59 22.14
CA GLY A 9 -32.10 9.75 22.78
C GLY A 9 -33.48 9.43 23.35
N SER A 10 -34.34 10.43 23.40
CA SER A 10 -35.75 10.31 23.82
C SER A 10 -36.66 10.98 22.79
N ASN A 11 -37.92 10.53 22.75
CA ASN A 11 -38.96 11.03 21.84
C ASN A 11 -38.61 10.94 20.34
N LEU A 12 -37.82 9.94 19.95
CA LEU A 12 -37.35 9.78 18.57
C LEU A 12 -38.36 9.07 17.64
N GLY A 13 -39.52 8.68 18.16
CA GLY A 13 -40.52 7.91 17.40
C GLY A 13 -41.18 8.69 16.25
N GLY A 14 -41.07 10.02 16.26
CA GLY A 14 -41.60 10.88 15.20
C GLY A 14 -40.63 11.16 14.05
N ILE A 15 -39.38 10.67 14.12
CA ILE A 15 -38.40 10.90 13.05
C ILE A 15 -38.77 10.06 11.82
N THR A 16 -38.82 10.72 10.66
CA THR A 16 -39.22 10.14 9.38
C THR A 16 -38.06 10.07 8.38
N SER A 17 -36.98 10.82 8.59
CA SER A 17 -35.79 10.77 7.75
C SER A 17 -34.51 11.15 8.52
N VAL A 18 -33.39 10.68 7.99
CA VAL A 18 -32.04 11.03 8.44
C VAL A 18 -31.23 11.46 7.21
N THR A 19 -30.53 12.58 7.31
CA THR A 19 -29.53 13.00 6.32
C THR A 19 -28.14 12.97 6.94
N ILE A 20 -27.16 12.60 6.13
CA ILE A 20 -25.74 12.58 6.50
C ILE A 20 -25.01 13.37 5.42
N GLY A 21 -24.37 14.49 5.79
CA GLY A 21 -23.69 15.37 4.83
C GLY A 21 -24.61 15.87 3.71
N GLY A 22 -25.90 16.04 4.01
CA GLY A 22 -26.94 16.45 3.05
C GLY A 22 -27.50 15.33 2.16
N VAL A 23 -27.00 14.09 2.27
CA VAL A 23 -27.53 12.93 1.53
C VAL A 23 -28.47 12.13 2.43
N THR A 24 -29.67 11.79 1.93
CA THR A 24 -30.64 10.98 2.68
C THR A 24 -30.11 9.57 2.91
N ALA A 25 -30.05 9.16 4.18
CA ALA A 25 -29.70 7.82 4.62
C ALA A 25 -30.84 6.82 4.36
N SER A 26 -30.51 5.54 4.20
CA SER A 26 -31.47 4.46 3.97
C SER A 26 -31.61 3.55 5.19
N GLY A 27 -32.45 2.51 5.13
CA GLY A 27 -32.56 1.53 6.21
C GLY A 27 -33.04 2.11 7.55
N LEU A 28 -33.86 3.15 7.50
CA LEU A 28 -34.32 3.86 8.69
C LEU A 28 -35.17 2.95 9.58
N VAL A 29 -34.75 2.77 10.83
CA VAL A 29 -35.54 2.11 11.88
C VAL A 29 -35.62 3.05 13.07
N THR A 30 -36.82 3.50 13.40
CA THR A 30 -37.07 4.43 14.50
C THR A 30 -37.82 3.78 15.65
N THR A 31 -37.46 4.17 16.86
CA THR A 31 -38.11 3.81 18.12
C THR A 31 -38.20 5.07 18.98
N ALA A 32 -38.90 5.00 20.11
CA ALA A 32 -38.98 6.15 21.02
C ALA A 32 -37.60 6.61 21.54
N THR A 33 -36.57 5.74 21.52
CA THR A 33 -35.26 6.02 22.12
C THR A 33 -34.07 5.84 21.18
N ASN A 34 -34.26 5.28 19.99
CA ASN A 34 -33.19 5.03 19.02
C ASN A 34 -33.66 5.27 17.59
N VAL A 35 -32.77 5.81 16.77
CA VAL A 35 -32.87 5.88 15.31
C VAL A 35 -31.66 5.17 14.73
N LYS A 36 -31.89 4.13 13.93
CA LYS A 36 -30.86 3.46 13.13
C LYS A 36 -30.99 3.88 11.68
N ALA A 37 -29.87 4.13 11.03
CA ALA A 37 -29.82 4.46 9.61
C ALA A 37 -28.54 3.93 8.98
N ILE A 38 -28.62 3.60 7.70
CA ILE A 38 -27.49 3.16 6.88
C ILE A 38 -26.84 4.38 6.23
N VAL A 39 -25.52 4.50 6.40
CA VAL A 39 -24.72 5.57 5.80
C VAL A 39 -24.79 5.45 4.27
N PRO A 40 -25.27 6.49 3.57
CA PRO A 40 -25.38 6.46 2.11
C PRO A 40 -23.99 6.46 1.46
N SER A 41 -23.87 5.77 0.33
CA SER A 41 -22.68 5.84 -0.52
C SER A 41 -22.57 7.20 -1.21
N GLY A 42 -21.36 7.69 -1.48
CA GLY A 42 -21.15 8.95 -2.20
C GLY A 42 -20.95 10.18 -1.32
N LEU A 43 -20.81 10.00 -0.01
CA LEU A 43 -20.42 11.08 0.89
C LEU A 43 -18.97 11.54 0.61
N ALA A 44 -18.74 12.84 0.69
CA ALA A 44 -17.41 13.40 0.66
C ALA A 44 -16.64 13.01 1.94
N GLN A 45 -15.32 12.86 1.83
CA GLN A 45 -14.46 12.63 3.00
C GLN A 45 -14.50 13.85 3.93
N GLY A 46 -14.55 13.59 5.24
CA GLY A 46 -14.50 14.63 6.27
C GLY A 46 -15.71 14.60 7.21
N SER A 47 -15.91 15.70 7.93
CA SER A 47 -17.04 15.85 8.84
C SER A 47 -18.34 16.02 8.04
N ALA A 48 -19.29 15.11 8.26
CA ALA A 48 -20.62 15.16 7.67
C ALA A 48 -21.64 15.40 8.77
N ALA A 49 -22.39 16.50 8.68
CA ALA A 49 -23.47 16.78 9.62
C ALA A 49 -24.54 15.69 9.52
N VAL A 50 -24.97 15.17 10.66
CA VAL A 50 -26.09 14.24 10.79
C VAL A 50 -27.30 15.03 11.25
N GLU A 51 -28.38 14.97 10.49
CA GLU A 51 -29.63 15.65 10.81
C GLU A 51 -30.78 14.66 10.80
N LEU A 52 -31.66 14.79 11.80
CA LEU A 52 -32.92 14.06 11.90
C LEU A 52 -34.05 14.98 11.42
N SER A 53 -35.07 14.45 10.75
CA SER A 53 -36.28 15.23 10.48
C SER A 53 -37.54 14.45 10.80
N ASP A 54 -38.54 15.13 11.36
CA ASP A 54 -39.90 14.61 11.56
C ASP A 54 -40.84 14.90 10.37
N GLY A 55 -40.29 15.45 9.28
CA GLY A 55 -41.04 15.88 8.09
C GLY A 55 -41.47 17.35 8.12
N VAL A 56 -41.25 18.05 9.24
CA VAL A 56 -41.55 19.48 9.42
C VAL A 56 -40.31 20.24 9.90
N THR A 57 -39.64 19.73 10.93
CA THR A 57 -38.47 20.33 11.56
C THR A 57 -37.25 19.44 11.34
N THR A 58 -36.08 20.06 11.26
CA THR A 58 -34.79 19.37 11.20
C THR A 58 -34.04 19.59 12.51
N TYR A 59 -33.49 18.52 13.08
CA TYR A 59 -32.78 18.50 14.35
C TYR A 59 -31.32 18.04 14.13
N PRO A 60 -30.31 18.81 14.54
CA PRO A 60 -28.92 18.40 14.44
C PRO A 60 -28.62 17.29 15.46
N ALA A 61 -28.09 16.16 14.99
CA ALA A 61 -27.69 15.03 15.83
C ALA A 61 -26.18 14.99 16.11
N GLY A 62 -25.39 15.82 15.42
CA GLY A 62 -23.94 15.93 15.56
C GLY A 62 -23.23 15.62 14.25
N ASP A 63 -21.91 15.42 14.34
CA ASP A 63 -21.06 15.19 13.17
C ASP A 63 -20.66 13.72 13.06
N PHE A 64 -20.72 13.18 11.84
CA PHE A 64 -20.23 11.87 11.46
C PHE A 64 -18.99 12.00 10.58
N MET A 65 -17.86 11.44 11.00
CA MET A 65 -16.63 11.49 10.22
C MET A 65 -16.62 10.40 9.13
N VAL A 66 -16.73 10.84 7.89
CA VAL A 66 -16.60 9.98 6.71
C VAL A 66 -15.12 9.78 6.40
N THR A 67 -14.63 8.55 6.57
CA THR A 67 -13.26 8.18 6.19
C THR A 67 -13.30 7.20 5.02
N LEU A 68 -12.58 7.53 3.95
CA LEU A 68 -12.41 6.62 2.81
C LEU A 68 -11.21 5.70 3.07
N ALA A 69 -11.31 4.47 2.56
CA ALA A 69 -10.19 3.56 2.52
C ALA A 69 -9.04 4.17 1.69
N GLY A 70 -7.91 4.39 2.35
CA GLY A 70 -6.72 4.98 1.74
C GLY A 70 -5.46 4.34 2.31
N ILE A 71 -4.36 4.44 1.58
CA ILE A 71 -3.03 3.97 2.01
C ILE A 71 -2.03 5.08 1.71
N SER A 72 -1.27 5.51 2.71
CA SER A 72 -0.22 6.52 2.54
C SER A 72 0.88 6.04 1.59
N THR A 73 1.63 6.97 1.00
CA THR A 73 2.90 6.64 0.32
C THR A 73 3.80 5.82 1.26
N PRO A 74 4.28 4.64 0.83
CA PRO A 74 5.17 3.83 1.66
C PRO A 74 6.51 4.51 1.88
N GLN A 75 6.99 4.50 3.12
CA GLN A 75 8.33 4.94 3.49
C GLN A 75 9.25 3.73 3.64
N LEU A 76 10.40 3.79 2.99
CA LEU A 76 11.39 2.71 3.01
C LEU A 76 12.41 2.98 4.12
N GLY A 77 12.73 1.98 4.92
CA GLY A 77 13.79 2.08 5.94
C GLY A 77 15.21 2.02 5.38
N SER A 78 15.35 1.83 4.07
CA SER A 78 16.63 1.79 3.37
C SER A 78 16.46 2.34 1.95
N SER A 79 17.46 3.08 1.48
CA SER A 79 17.51 3.55 0.08
C SER A 79 18.24 2.57 -0.85
N THR A 80 18.94 1.60 -0.27
CA THR A 80 19.69 0.56 -0.97
C THR A 80 19.45 -0.80 -0.30
N VAL A 81 19.21 -1.83 -1.10
CA VAL A 81 19.04 -3.21 -0.64
C VAL A 81 19.76 -4.16 -1.59
N CYS A 82 20.16 -5.32 -1.11
CA CYS A 82 20.70 -6.36 -1.99
C CYS A 82 19.63 -7.36 -2.41
N PRO A 83 19.83 -8.06 -3.54
CA PRO A 83 18.99 -9.20 -3.88
C PRO A 83 18.98 -10.21 -2.72
N GLY A 84 17.80 -10.67 -2.31
CA GLY A 84 17.63 -11.53 -1.13
C GLY A 84 17.65 -10.80 0.22
N GLY A 85 18.06 -9.53 0.25
CA GLY A 85 18.10 -8.72 1.45
C GLY A 85 16.70 -8.29 1.92
N SER A 86 16.59 -7.93 3.20
CA SER A 86 15.35 -7.43 3.79
C SER A 86 15.45 -5.94 4.13
N PHE A 87 14.31 -5.25 4.06
CA PHE A 87 14.18 -3.84 4.43
C PHE A 87 12.80 -3.57 5.01
N SER A 88 12.66 -2.52 5.80
CA SER A 88 11.36 -2.14 6.37
C SER A 88 10.57 -1.25 5.41
N VAL A 89 9.27 -1.47 5.35
CA VAL A 89 8.29 -0.67 4.63
C VAL A 89 7.24 -0.20 5.63
N THR A 90 7.17 1.12 5.83
CA THR A 90 6.23 1.74 6.76
C THR A 90 5.13 2.44 5.98
N PHE A 91 3.87 2.20 6.35
CA PHE A 91 2.70 2.85 5.77
C PHE A 91 1.59 2.99 6.80
N GLN A 92 0.64 3.90 6.55
CA GLN A 92 -0.59 4.02 7.34
C GLN A 92 -1.77 3.83 6.40
N ALA A 93 -2.78 3.08 6.83
CA ALA A 93 -4.05 3.01 6.11
C ALA A 93 -5.15 3.76 6.88
N SER A 94 -6.05 4.39 6.15
CA SER A 94 -7.23 5.07 6.69
C SER A 94 -8.50 4.35 6.26
N GLY A 95 -9.62 4.62 6.92
CA GLY A 95 -10.91 3.99 6.60
C GLY A 95 -11.06 2.58 7.18
N SER A 96 -12.02 1.83 6.63
CA SER A 96 -12.34 0.47 7.08
C SER A 96 -11.94 -0.56 6.04
N TYR A 97 -11.32 -1.64 6.49
CA TYR A 97 -10.93 -2.81 5.68
C TYR A 97 -11.63 -4.06 6.22
N ALA A 98 -11.94 -5.01 5.33
CA ALA A 98 -12.56 -6.26 5.75
C ALA A 98 -11.64 -7.05 6.70
N ALA A 99 -12.21 -7.85 7.60
CA ALA A 99 -11.41 -8.64 8.55
C ALA A 99 -10.47 -9.67 7.88
N THR A 100 -10.78 -10.05 6.64
CA THR A 100 -9.97 -10.94 5.80
C THR A 100 -9.05 -10.18 4.84
N ASN A 101 -8.91 -8.86 5.00
CA ASN A 101 -8.06 -8.04 4.16
C ASN A 101 -6.58 -8.40 4.35
N SER A 102 -5.83 -8.22 3.28
CA SER A 102 -4.38 -8.33 3.25
C SER A 102 -3.79 -7.07 2.63
N PHE A 103 -2.70 -6.58 3.21
CA PHE A 103 -1.87 -5.55 2.60
C PHE A 103 -0.65 -6.23 1.98
N SER A 104 -0.57 -6.19 0.64
CA SER A 104 0.53 -6.76 -0.12
C SER A 104 1.47 -5.66 -0.56
N VAL A 105 2.76 -5.85 -0.29
CA VAL A 105 3.82 -4.97 -0.74
C VAL A 105 4.27 -5.45 -2.11
N GLU A 106 3.96 -4.66 -3.14
CA GLU A 106 4.29 -4.94 -4.53
C GLU A 106 5.56 -4.21 -4.95
N LEU A 107 6.37 -4.87 -5.78
CA LEU A 107 7.65 -4.39 -6.29
C LEU A 107 7.54 -4.02 -7.78
N SER A 108 8.09 -2.88 -8.18
CA SER A 108 8.22 -2.48 -9.59
C SER A 108 9.43 -3.14 -10.27
N ASP A 109 9.62 -2.91 -11.56
CA ASP A 109 10.89 -3.17 -12.22
C ASP A 109 11.95 -2.09 -11.93
N ALA A 110 13.16 -2.27 -12.49
CA ALA A 110 14.29 -1.35 -12.33
C ALA A 110 14.08 0.05 -12.93
N SER A 111 13.03 0.25 -13.73
CA SER A 111 12.62 1.53 -14.31
C SER A 111 11.50 2.22 -13.50
N GLY A 112 11.00 1.56 -12.44
CA GLY A 112 9.94 2.08 -11.57
C GLY A 112 8.54 1.76 -12.07
N VAL A 113 8.39 0.85 -13.05
CA VAL A 113 7.10 0.46 -13.63
C VAL A 113 6.60 -0.82 -12.97
N PHE A 114 5.33 -0.83 -12.55
CA PHE A 114 4.69 -2.02 -12.00
C PHE A 114 4.10 -2.86 -13.13
N ALA A 115 4.44 -4.14 -13.15
CA ALA A 115 3.85 -5.10 -14.09
C ALA A 115 2.33 -5.25 -13.87
N THR A 116 1.65 -5.95 -14.79
CA THR A 116 0.23 -6.31 -14.61
C THR A 116 0.00 -7.21 -13.41
N THR A 117 0.97 -8.09 -13.11
CA THR A 117 1.05 -8.90 -11.88
C THR A 117 2.40 -8.68 -11.21
N PRO A 118 2.56 -7.61 -10.41
CA PRO A 118 3.82 -7.31 -9.73
C PRO A 118 4.22 -8.41 -8.73
N PRO A 119 5.52 -8.68 -8.55
CA PRO A 119 5.99 -9.53 -7.46
C PRO A 119 5.58 -8.94 -6.10
N VAL A 120 5.02 -9.79 -5.24
CA VAL A 120 4.73 -9.45 -3.84
C VAL A 120 5.93 -9.84 -2.97
N ILE A 121 6.49 -8.86 -2.25
CA ILE A 121 7.71 -9.02 -1.44
C ILE A 121 7.46 -9.02 0.07
N ALA A 122 6.22 -8.71 0.48
CA ALA A 122 5.73 -8.84 1.84
C ALA A 122 4.20 -8.84 1.85
N THR A 123 3.62 -9.48 2.88
CA THR A 123 2.19 -9.44 3.14
C THR A 123 1.94 -9.19 4.62
N LEU A 124 1.07 -8.24 4.93
CA LEU A 124 0.59 -7.99 6.29
C LEU A 124 -0.90 -8.32 6.39
N LEU A 125 -1.24 -9.26 7.27
CA LEU A 125 -2.61 -9.55 7.67
C LEU A 125 -2.89 -8.77 8.95
N ASN A 126 -3.42 -7.55 8.81
CA ASN A 126 -3.83 -6.74 9.96
C ASN A 126 -5.07 -5.90 9.59
N ASN A 127 -5.96 -5.72 10.56
CA ASN A 127 -7.20 -4.96 10.44
C ASN A 127 -7.21 -3.71 11.32
N ASN A 128 -6.21 -3.52 12.20
CA ASN A 128 -6.10 -2.33 13.04
C ASN A 128 -5.08 -1.35 12.43
N MET A 129 -5.59 -0.31 11.77
CA MET A 129 -4.81 0.60 10.94
C MET A 129 -4.79 2.05 11.45
N THR A 130 -5.18 2.29 12.70
CA THR A 130 -5.20 3.65 13.29
C THR A 130 -3.81 4.23 13.55
N THR A 131 -2.77 3.40 13.45
CA THR A 131 -1.36 3.76 13.61
C THR A 131 -0.54 3.39 12.38
N SER A 132 0.65 3.98 12.24
CA SER A 132 1.62 3.56 11.23
C SER A 132 2.03 2.11 11.46
N GLN A 133 2.02 1.34 10.37
CA GLN A 133 2.39 -0.07 10.35
C GLN A 133 3.73 -0.23 9.63
N THR A 134 4.60 -1.06 10.19
CA THR A 134 5.88 -1.43 9.58
C THR A 134 5.87 -2.91 9.23
N VAL A 135 6.17 -3.24 7.99
CA VAL A 135 6.34 -4.61 7.51
C VAL A 135 7.77 -4.82 7.01
N THR A 136 8.36 -5.97 7.32
CA THR A 136 9.66 -6.37 6.75
C THR A 136 9.43 -7.01 5.40
N ALA A 137 9.90 -6.37 4.33
CA ALA A 137 9.89 -6.89 2.98
C ALA A 137 11.22 -7.57 2.66
N THR A 138 11.18 -8.62 1.83
CA THR A 138 12.37 -9.33 1.37
C THR A 138 12.47 -9.26 -0.13
N MET A 139 13.60 -8.75 -0.61
CA MET A 139 13.88 -8.61 -2.03
C MET A 139 14.07 -10.01 -2.65
N PRO A 140 13.48 -10.33 -3.81
CA PRO A 140 13.76 -11.60 -4.49
C PRO A 140 15.25 -11.74 -4.80
N ALA A 141 15.83 -12.92 -4.54
CA ALA A 141 17.27 -13.17 -4.71
C ALA A 141 17.76 -13.02 -6.16
N ALA A 142 16.88 -13.22 -7.14
CA ALA A 142 17.19 -13.08 -8.56
C ALA A 142 16.92 -11.67 -9.12
N THR A 143 16.69 -10.67 -8.26
CA THR A 143 16.41 -9.31 -8.75
C THR A 143 17.67 -8.69 -9.33
N PRO A 144 17.65 -8.23 -10.61
CA PRO A 144 18.78 -7.53 -11.19
C PRO A 144 19.08 -6.21 -10.45
N GLY A 145 20.34 -5.79 -10.46
CA GLY A 145 20.71 -4.48 -9.95
C GLY A 145 20.02 -3.34 -10.71
N GLY A 146 19.69 -2.26 -10.02
CA GLY A 146 19.00 -1.11 -10.62
C GLY A 146 18.77 0.02 -9.62
N LEU A 147 18.57 1.24 -10.10
CA LEU A 147 18.52 2.44 -9.24
C LEU A 147 17.10 2.98 -8.99
N ASN A 148 16.10 2.53 -9.75
CA ASN A 148 14.76 3.15 -9.74
C ASN A 148 13.65 2.16 -9.39
N TYR A 149 13.95 1.09 -8.65
CA TYR A 149 12.89 0.25 -8.10
C TYR A 149 11.99 1.09 -7.19
N LYS A 150 10.70 0.75 -7.16
CA LYS A 150 9.69 1.36 -6.32
C LYS A 150 8.83 0.28 -5.69
N VAL A 151 8.24 0.64 -4.57
CA VAL A 151 7.32 -0.21 -3.83
C VAL A 151 5.98 0.51 -3.74
N ARG A 152 4.89 -0.25 -3.84
CA ARG A 152 3.55 0.22 -3.47
C ARG A 152 2.87 -0.82 -2.60
N VAL A 153 1.87 -0.40 -1.85
CA VAL A 153 1.06 -1.28 -1.00
C VAL A 153 -0.33 -1.38 -1.60
N VAL A 154 -0.86 -2.60 -1.69
CA VAL A 154 -2.18 -2.90 -2.21
C VAL A 154 -2.99 -3.64 -1.16
N ALA A 155 -4.19 -3.15 -0.87
CA ALA A 155 -5.18 -3.83 -0.06
C ALA A 155 -6.07 -4.71 -0.94
N SER A 156 -6.55 -5.83 -0.39
CA SER A 156 -7.44 -6.76 -1.11
C SER A 156 -8.93 -6.47 -0.90
N ASN A 157 -9.32 -5.86 0.22
CA ASN A 157 -10.71 -5.52 0.49
C ASN A 157 -10.88 -4.37 1.52
N PRO A 158 -11.31 -3.17 1.09
CA PRO A 158 -11.52 -2.77 -0.31
C PRO A 158 -10.22 -2.79 -1.11
N VAL A 159 -10.32 -2.97 -2.42
CA VAL A 159 -9.15 -2.91 -3.31
C VAL A 159 -8.69 -1.47 -3.43
N VAL A 160 -7.59 -1.15 -2.76
CA VAL A 160 -6.99 0.20 -2.72
C VAL A 160 -5.50 0.06 -2.94
N GLN A 161 -4.93 0.97 -3.74
CA GLN A 161 -3.50 1.04 -3.98
C GLN A 161 -2.93 2.34 -3.41
N SER A 162 -1.78 2.25 -2.77
CA SER A 162 -1.00 3.44 -2.42
C SER A 162 -0.37 4.06 -3.67
N LEU A 163 0.09 5.30 -3.53
CA LEU A 163 1.11 5.85 -4.43
C LEU A 163 2.42 5.05 -4.31
N ALA A 164 3.27 5.15 -5.34
CA ALA A 164 4.58 4.52 -5.33
C ALA A 164 5.55 5.25 -4.37
N SER A 165 6.46 4.50 -3.76
CA SER A 165 7.52 5.01 -2.89
C SER A 165 8.54 5.88 -3.63
N ALA A 166 9.47 6.46 -2.86
CA ALA A 166 10.75 6.93 -3.40
C ALA A 166 11.53 5.77 -4.05
N ALA A 167 12.52 6.13 -4.88
CA ALA A 167 13.39 5.17 -5.56
C ALA A 167 14.21 4.36 -4.55
N LEU A 168 14.31 3.06 -4.82
CA LEU A 168 15.10 2.07 -4.11
C LEU A 168 16.18 1.55 -5.06
N ALA A 169 17.44 1.64 -4.63
CA ALA A 169 18.54 0.99 -5.31
C ALA A 169 18.61 -0.48 -4.91
N VAL A 170 18.69 -1.37 -5.89
CA VAL A 170 19.05 -2.76 -5.70
C VAL A 170 20.50 -2.93 -6.11
N SER A 171 21.34 -3.32 -5.16
CA SER A 171 22.76 -3.58 -5.40
C SER A 171 22.92 -4.68 -6.44
N GLY A 172 23.91 -4.54 -7.31
CA GLY A 172 24.20 -5.56 -8.29
C GLY A 172 25.23 -5.10 -9.29
N VAL A 173 25.39 -5.87 -10.35
CA VAL A 173 26.27 -5.53 -11.47
C VAL A 173 25.41 -5.36 -12.71
N ALA A 174 25.51 -4.20 -13.34
CA ALA A 174 25.00 -3.99 -14.69
C ALA A 174 26.06 -4.40 -15.71
N ILE A 175 25.66 -5.13 -16.74
CA ILE A 175 26.52 -5.45 -17.88
C ILE A 175 25.95 -4.74 -19.11
N ALA A 176 26.79 -4.01 -19.83
CA ALA A 176 26.44 -3.34 -21.07
C ALA A 176 27.43 -3.71 -22.20
N PRO A 177 26.98 -3.78 -23.46
CA PRO A 177 25.59 -3.68 -23.92
C PRO A 177 24.74 -4.94 -23.60
N THR A 178 23.44 -4.76 -23.36
CA THR A 178 22.49 -5.86 -23.07
C THR A 178 21.90 -6.50 -24.33
N THR A 179 22.09 -5.87 -25.50
CA THR A 179 21.64 -6.41 -26.78
C THR A 179 22.49 -7.60 -27.19
N ALA A 180 21.82 -8.66 -27.69
CA ALA A 180 22.51 -9.82 -28.23
C ALA A 180 23.45 -9.40 -29.38
N GLN A 181 24.70 -9.83 -29.32
CA GLN A 181 25.67 -9.58 -30.36
C GLN A 181 25.62 -10.73 -31.38
N ASN A 182 25.46 -10.41 -32.67
CA ASN A 182 25.42 -11.40 -33.73
C ASN A 182 26.80 -11.46 -34.40
N LEU A 183 27.58 -12.50 -34.10
CA LEU A 183 28.98 -12.61 -34.53
C LEU A 183 29.13 -13.63 -35.67
N LEU A 184 29.87 -13.26 -36.71
CA LEU A 184 30.32 -14.20 -37.73
C LEU A 184 31.49 -15.03 -37.21
N THR A 185 31.75 -16.17 -37.85
CA THR A 185 32.90 -17.01 -37.50
C THR A 185 34.20 -16.21 -37.60
N ASN A 186 35.01 -16.24 -36.55
CA ASN A 186 36.29 -15.54 -36.42
C ASN A 186 36.21 -14.01 -36.21
N GLU A 187 35.07 -13.46 -35.80
CA GLU A 187 34.96 -12.06 -35.38
C GLU A 187 34.91 -11.91 -33.85
N ASN A 188 35.55 -10.85 -33.34
CA ASN A 188 35.44 -10.49 -31.93
C ASN A 188 34.16 -9.69 -31.69
N GLY A 189 33.50 -9.96 -30.56
CA GLY A 189 32.37 -9.14 -30.10
C GLY A 189 32.79 -7.78 -29.54
N ALA A 190 31.81 -6.89 -29.42
CA ALA A 190 31.93 -5.67 -28.64
C ALA A 190 32.23 -6.00 -27.17
N THR A 191 33.13 -5.20 -26.58
CA THR A 191 33.52 -5.32 -25.19
C THR A 191 32.30 -5.16 -24.27
N LEU A 192 32.14 -6.11 -23.36
CA LEU A 192 31.16 -6.00 -22.27
C LEU A 192 31.79 -5.19 -21.12
N THR A 193 31.07 -4.19 -20.63
CA THR A 193 31.47 -3.42 -19.46
C THR A 193 30.57 -3.82 -18.29
N ALA A 194 31.20 -4.28 -17.20
CA ALA A 194 30.53 -4.50 -15.93
C ALA A 194 30.64 -3.21 -15.09
N THR A 195 29.51 -2.68 -14.67
CA THR A 195 29.44 -1.53 -13.77
C THR A 195 28.73 -1.95 -12.49
N GLU A 196 29.42 -1.80 -11.37
CA GLU A 196 28.81 -2.03 -10.07
C GLU A 196 27.77 -0.94 -9.80
N ILE A 197 26.57 -1.37 -9.42
CA ILE A 197 25.50 -0.50 -8.93
C ILE A 197 25.60 -0.52 -7.41
N THR A 198 26.30 0.45 -6.82
CA THR A 198 26.31 0.66 -5.36
C THR A 198 26.36 2.14 -4.97
N PRO A 199 26.37 2.44 -3.66
CA PRO A 199 27.66 2.84 -3.12
C PRO A 199 28.11 1.95 -1.94
N LEU A 200 29.17 1.18 -2.15
CA LEU A 200 30.06 0.72 -1.09
C LEU A 200 30.87 1.93 -0.60
N THR A 201 30.27 2.81 0.20
CA THR A 201 31.07 3.72 1.02
C THR A 201 31.64 2.95 2.19
N GLY A 202 32.75 2.23 1.97
CA GLY A 202 33.74 1.87 2.98
C GLY A 202 33.25 1.17 4.27
N GLY A 203 32.10 0.51 4.24
CA GLY A 203 31.55 -0.25 5.34
C GLY A 203 30.90 -1.50 4.76
N ASP A 204 31.28 -2.64 5.31
CA ASP A 204 30.76 -3.98 5.01
C ASP A 204 29.28 -3.91 4.61
N SER A 205 28.96 -4.09 3.31
CA SER A 205 27.62 -3.82 2.75
C SER A 205 26.55 -4.81 3.23
N GLY A 206 26.87 -5.70 4.18
CA GLY A 206 26.00 -6.81 4.58
C GLY A 206 25.69 -7.78 3.42
N CYS A 207 26.24 -7.51 2.24
CA CYS A 207 26.10 -8.27 1.01
C CYS A 207 27.50 -8.73 0.65
N THR A 208 28.14 -9.38 1.61
CA THR A 208 29.36 -10.12 1.33
C THR A 208 29.00 -11.17 0.29
N PRO A 209 29.62 -11.16 -0.90
CA PRO A 209 29.58 -12.32 -1.75
C PRO A 209 30.07 -13.49 -0.90
N LEU A 210 29.39 -14.64 -0.94
CA LEU A 210 29.97 -15.87 -0.43
C LEU A 210 31.40 -15.96 -0.99
N PRO A 211 32.43 -16.19 -0.14
CA PRO A 211 33.80 -16.29 -0.64
C PRO A 211 33.81 -17.33 -1.74
N ALA A 212 34.39 -16.96 -2.90
CA ALA A 212 34.58 -17.88 -4.00
C ALA A 212 35.15 -19.19 -3.44
N GLU A 213 34.56 -20.34 -3.80
CA GLU A 213 35.14 -21.63 -3.42
C GLU A 213 36.62 -21.63 -3.79
N ASP A 214 37.47 -21.85 -2.79
CA ASP A 214 38.90 -21.96 -2.97
C ASP A 214 39.18 -23.12 -3.94
N PRO A 215 39.67 -22.85 -5.17
CA PRO A 215 39.93 -23.89 -6.15
C PRO A 215 41.07 -24.83 -5.73
N THR A 216 41.72 -24.59 -4.58
CA THR A 216 42.81 -25.43 -4.07
C THR A 216 42.35 -26.51 -3.08
N ARG A 217 41.08 -26.57 -2.68
CA ARG A 217 40.57 -27.64 -1.81
C ARG A 217 39.94 -28.78 -2.60
N ARG A 218 40.80 -29.65 -3.17
CA ARG A 218 40.47 -31.05 -3.47
C ARG A 218 40.98 -31.96 -2.36
#